data_AF-A0A1S2KBR2-F1
#
_entry.id   AF-A0A1S2KBR2-F1
#
_cell.length_a   1.000
_cell.length_b   1.000
_cell.length_c   1.000
_cell.angle_alpha   90.00
_cell.angle_beta   90.00
_cell.angle_gamma   90.00
#
_symmetry.space_group_name_H-M   'P 1'
#
loop_
_entity.id
_entity.type
_entity.pdbx_description
1 polymer ?
#
loop_
_entity_poly.entity_id
_entity_poly.type
_entity_poly.pdbx_seq_one_letter_code
_entity_poly.pdbx_strand_id
1 'polypeptide(L)'
;MALQFVGKDPDSPHGGSPTVWVEDETDEVVIQGWLPDLEMMSKIDKTEWVPGHPAGVPDHEGVVRIPARMIPFLREACDAAERRAGSTGLHGPVEER
;
A
#
# COMPACT_ATOMS: atom_id res chain seq x y z
N MET A 1 -6.94 11.36 9.28
CA MET A 1 -7.29 10.12 9.98
C MET A 1 -8.56 9.48 9.45
N ALA A 2 -8.96 9.76 8.21
CA ALA A 2 -10.10 9.11 7.58
C ALA A 2 -9.57 8.19 6.48
N LEU A 3 -9.99 6.93 6.51
CA LEU A 3 -9.69 5.98 5.43
C LEU A 3 -10.81 6.03 4.40
N GLN A 4 -10.45 6.38 3.17
CA GLN A 4 -11.36 6.31 2.03
C GLN A 4 -11.30 4.92 1.41
N PHE A 5 -12.42 4.21 1.45
CA PHE A 5 -12.53 2.90 0.82
C PHE A 5 -12.43 3.02 -0.71
N VAL A 6 -11.53 2.24 -1.31
CA VAL A 6 -11.37 2.18 -2.77
C VAL A 6 -12.00 0.91 -3.33
N GLY A 7 -11.74 -0.23 -2.69
CA GLY A 7 -12.25 -1.50 -3.17
C GLY A 7 -11.83 -2.68 -2.34
N LYS A 8 -12.54 -3.79 -2.51
CA LYS A 8 -12.22 -5.10 -1.94
C LYS A 8 -12.30 -6.17 -2.99
N ASP A 9 -11.69 -7.31 -2.71
CA ASP A 9 -11.74 -8.49 -3.57
C ASP A 9 -13.21 -8.89 -3.88
N PRO A 10 -13.60 -8.89 -5.17
CA PRO A 10 -14.96 -9.25 -5.58
C PRO A 10 -15.21 -10.76 -5.47
N ASP A 11 -14.16 -11.58 -5.52
CA ASP A 11 -14.27 -13.04 -5.64
C ASP A 11 -14.04 -13.76 -4.31
N SER A 12 -14.03 -13.06 -3.17
CA SER A 12 -13.74 -13.63 -1.86
C SER A 12 -15.02 -14.13 -1.17
N PRO A 13 -15.24 -15.46 -1.03
CA PRO A 13 -16.36 -16.01 -0.30
C PRO A 13 -15.99 -16.15 1.19
N HIS A 14 -16.78 -15.51 2.05
CA HIS A 14 -16.77 -15.67 3.51
C HIS A 14 -15.48 -15.28 4.25
N GLY A 15 -15.27 -13.97 4.40
CA GLY A 15 -14.40 -13.37 5.41
C GLY A 15 -12.93 -13.26 5.00
N GLY A 16 -12.31 -12.10 5.28
CA GLY A 16 -10.91 -11.85 4.96
C GLY A 16 -10.66 -11.59 3.48
N SER A 17 -11.21 -10.49 2.96
CA SER A 17 -11.00 -10.07 1.56
C SER A 17 -9.86 -9.05 1.50
N PRO A 18 -8.87 -9.23 0.60
CA PRO A 18 -7.95 -8.16 0.27
C PRO A 18 -8.69 -6.86 0.00
N THR A 19 -8.25 -5.77 0.62
CA THR A 19 -8.97 -4.49 0.64
C THR A 19 -7.99 -3.34 0.56
N VAL A 20 -8.39 -2.27 -0.11
CA VAL A 20 -7.57 -1.10 -0.37
C VAL A 20 -8.31 0.16 0.08
N TRP A 21 -7.58 1.02 0.78
CA TRP A 21 -8.01 2.35 1.19
C TRP A 21 -6.95 3.40 0.82
N VAL A 22 -7.34 4.67 0.87
CA VAL A 22 -6.43 5.82 0.89
C VAL A 22 -6.63 6.55 2.21
N GLU A 23 -5.54 6.89 2.90
CA GLU A 23 -5.58 7.73 4.11
C GLU A 23 -5.54 9.21 3.72
N ASP A 24 -6.51 9.98 4.23
CA ASP A 24 -6.78 11.35 3.79
C ASP A 24 -5.80 12.43 4.27
N GLU A 25 -4.98 12.18 5.29
CA GLU A 25 -4.02 13.14 5.88
C GLU A 25 -2.57 12.86 5.48
N THR A 26 -2.19 11.59 5.33
CA THR A 26 -0.83 11.18 4.97
C THR A 26 -0.65 10.91 3.48
N ASP A 27 -1.73 10.95 2.71
CA ASP A 27 -1.77 10.60 1.28
C ASP A 27 -1.24 9.16 1.02
N GLU A 28 -1.42 8.27 2.01
CA GLU A 28 -0.92 6.89 1.95
C GLU A 28 -1.96 5.92 1.38
N VAL A 29 -1.50 4.96 0.57
CA VAL A 29 -2.30 3.80 0.17
C VAL A 29 -2.18 2.72 1.24
N VAL A 30 -3.30 2.33 1.83
CA VAL A 30 -3.38 1.32 2.89
C VAL A 30 -3.97 0.03 2.33
N ILE A 31 -3.32 -1.11 2.58
CA ILE A 31 -3.66 -2.39 1.97
C ILE A 31 -3.79 -3.49 3.02
N GLN A 32 -4.91 -4.21 3.00
CA GLN A 32 -5.07 -5.50 3.66
C GLN A 32 -4.92 -6.63 2.62
N GLY A 33 -4.18 -7.68 2.98
CA GLY A 33 -4.00 -8.86 2.12
C GLY A 33 -3.82 -10.16 2.91
N TRP A 34 -3.46 -11.23 2.20
CA TRP A 34 -3.14 -12.51 2.82
C TRP A 34 -1.68 -12.54 3.27
N LEU A 35 -1.39 -13.21 4.38
CA LEU A 35 -0.01 -13.41 4.80
C LEU A 35 0.71 -14.38 3.85
N PRO A 36 2.00 -14.16 3.57
CA PRO A 36 2.83 -15.13 2.88
C PRO A 36 2.99 -16.41 3.71
N ASP A 37 3.22 -17.52 3.02
CA ASP A 37 3.67 -18.76 3.64
C ASP A 37 5.17 -18.70 3.98
N LEU A 38 5.65 -19.70 4.73
CA LEU A 38 7.04 -19.76 5.18
C LEU A 38 8.05 -19.88 4.01
N GLU A 39 7.66 -20.52 2.92
CA GLU A 39 8.53 -20.66 1.75
C GLU A 39 8.73 -19.31 1.06
N MET A 40 7.64 -18.57 0.85
CA MET A 40 7.66 -17.23 0.29
C MET A 40 8.45 -16.27 1.20
N MET A 41 8.20 -16.28 2.51
CA MET A 41 8.97 -15.46 3.45
C MET A 41 10.45 -15.80 3.41
N SER A 42 10.83 -17.09 3.47
CA SER A 42 12.24 -17.48 3.40
C SER A 42 12.91 -17.02 2.11
N LYS A 43 12.18 -16.95 0.98
CA LYS A 43 12.72 -16.42 -0.27
C LYS A 43 12.94 -14.92 -0.19
N ILE A 44 11.97 -14.17 0.34
CA ILE A 44 12.08 -12.72 0.54
C ILE A 44 13.29 -12.41 1.43
N ASP A 45 13.44 -13.14 2.54
CA ASP A 45 14.46 -12.84 3.54
C ASP A 45 15.89 -13.16 3.09
N LYS A 46 16.06 -14.11 2.17
CA LYS A 46 17.38 -14.56 1.71
C LYS A 46 17.83 -13.89 0.41
N THR A 47 16.96 -13.11 -0.23
CA THR A 47 17.27 -12.47 -1.50
C THR A 47 17.74 -11.04 -1.25
N GLU A 48 18.91 -10.69 -1.81
CA GLU A 48 19.34 -9.30 -1.92
C GLU A 48 18.56 -8.65 -3.07
N TRP A 49 17.53 -7.87 -2.74
CA TRP A 49 16.67 -7.21 -3.72
C TRP A 49 17.29 -5.93 -4.29
N VAL A 50 18.11 -5.25 -3.49
CA VAL A 50 18.79 -4.01 -3.85
C VAL A 50 20.27 -4.14 -3.44
N PRO A 51 21.22 -4.01 -4.39
CA PRO A 51 22.64 -4.09 -4.07
C PRO A 51 23.05 -3.14 -2.95
N GLY A 52 23.72 -3.67 -1.92
CA GLY A 52 24.21 -2.88 -0.79
C GLY A 52 23.18 -2.59 0.30
N HIS A 53 21.99 -3.19 0.25
CA HIS A 53 20.99 -3.16 1.32
C HIS A 53 20.88 -4.51 2.04
N PRO A 54 20.55 -4.53 3.35
CA PRO A 54 20.30 -5.78 4.06
C PRO A 54 19.18 -6.60 3.39
N ALA A 55 19.39 -7.92 3.30
CA ALA A 55 18.32 -8.86 2.98
C ALA A 55 17.41 -9.04 4.22
N GLY A 56 16.13 -9.36 4.00
CA GLY A 56 15.15 -9.45 5.09
C GLY A 56 14.12 -8.33 5.08
N VAL A 57 13.01 -8.59 5.77
CA VAL A 57 11.98 -7.58 6.10
C VAL A 57 12.25 -7.10 7.54
N PRO A 58 12.43 -5.79 7.79
CA PRO A 58 12.59 -5.25 9.14
C PRO A 58 11.40 -5.53 10.06
N ASP A 59 11.63 -5.56 11.38
CA ASP A 59 10.61 -5.88 12.39
C ASP A 59 9.36 -4.97 12.39
N HIS A 60 9.47 -3.76 11.83
CA HIS A 60 8.39 -2.79 11.74
C HIS A 60 7.71 -2.76 10.36
N GLU A 61 8.13 -3.64 9.44
CA GLU A 61 7.56 -3.78 8.11
C GLU A 61 6.84 -5.13 7.97
N GLY A 62 5.98 -5.26 6.97
CA GLY A 62 5.17 -6.46 6.76
C GLY A 62 4.97 -6.77 5.29
N VAL A 63 4.88 -8.06 4.98
CA VAL A 63 4.58 -8.55 3.63
C VAL A 63 3.14 -9.01 3.58
N VAL A 64 2.40 -8.55 2.56
CA VAL A 64 1.07 -9.04 2.24
C VAL A 64 1.00 -9.49 0.78
N ARG A 65 0.21 -10.52 0.53
CA ARG A 65 -0.13 -11.02 -0.79
C ARG A 65 -1.47 -10.43 -1.22
N ILE A 66 -1.50 -9.89 -2.43
CA ILE A 66 -2.70 -9.33 -3.05
C ILE A 66 -2.91 -10.01 -4.40
N PRO A 67 -4.10 -10.55 -4.71
CA PRO A 67 -4.34 -11.21 -5.97
C PRO A 67 -4.39 -10.19 -7.12
N ALA A 68 -3.91 -10.59 -8.31
CA ALA A 68 -3.81 -9.69 -9.47
C ALA A 68 -5.16 -9.06 -9.90
N ARG A 69 -6.30 -9.70 -9.59
CA ARG A 69 -7.63 -9.11 -9.84
C ARG A 69 -7.90 -7.81 -9.06
N MET A 70 -7.10 -7.52 -8.02
CA MET A 70 -7.18 -6.25 -7.28
C MET A 70 -6.47 -5.09 -7.99
N ILE A 71 -5.72 -5.33 -9.07
CA ILE A 71 -4.97 -4.30 -9.79
C ILE A 71 -5.82 -3.06 -10.15
N PRO A 72 -7.07 -3.18 -10.63
CA PRO A 72 -7.89 -1.99 -10.90
C PRO A 72 -8.10 -1.10 -9.67
N PHE A 73 -8.33 -1.69 -8.49
CA PHE A 73 -8.51 -0.93 -7.25
C PHE A 73 -7.19 -0.33 -6.75
N LEU A 74 -6.07 -1.05 -6.92
CA LEU A 74 -4.74 -0.51 -6.59
C LEU A 74 -4.40 0.70 -7.47
N ARG A 75 -4.72 0.66 -8.76
CA ARG A 75 -4.52 1.79 -9.67
C ARG A 75 -5.35 3.01 -9.25
N GLU A 76 -6.63 2.83 -8.97
CA GLU A 76 -7.47 3.93 -8.50
C GLU A 76 -6.96 4.51 -7.17
N ALA A 77 -6.48 3.67 -6.25
CA ALA A 77 -5.90 4.12 -5.00
C ALA A 77 -4.63 4.96 -5.22
N CYS A 78 -3.74 4.52 -6.11
CA CYS A 78 -2.57 5.30 -6.50
C CYS A 78 -2.97 6.63 -7.13
N ASP A 79 -3.89 6.62 -8.10
CA ASP A 79 -4.34 7.84 -8.77
C ASP A 79 -5.00 8.81 -7.76
N ALA A 80 -5.75 8.30 -6.79
CA ALA A 80 -6.35 9.09 -5.73
C ALA A 80 -5.31 9.70 -4.78
N ALA A 81 -4.30 8.93 -4.36
CA ALA A 81 -3.20 9.43 -3.54
C ALA A 81 -2.36 10.48 -4.29
N GLU A 82 -2.04 10.24 -5.57
CA GLU A 82 -1.29 11.18 -6.41
C GLU A 82 -2.01 12.51 -6.61
N ARG A 83 -3.33 12.48 -6.90
CA ARG A 83 -4.14 13.70 -7.03
C ARG A 83 -4.06 14.56 -5.76
N ARG A 84 -3.99 13.92 -4.59
CA ARG A 84 -3.94 14.60 -3.29
C ARG A 84 -2.56 15.16 -3.01
N ALA A 85 -1.51 14.34 -3.15
CA ALA A 85 -0.13 14.78 -2.99
C ALA A 85 0.22 15.96 -3.92
N GLY A 86 -0.30 15.95 -5.16
CA GLY A 86 -0.17 17.05 -6.11
C GLY A 86 -0.98 18.31 -5.75
N SER A 87 -2.13 18.15 -5.07
CA SER A 87 -2.97 19.27 -4.61
C SER A 87 -2.42 19.95 -3.33
N THR A 88 -1.65 19.23 -2.52
CA THR A 88 -0.96 19.77 -1.33
C THR A 88 0.20 20.72 -1.70
N GLY A 89 0.60 20.76 -2.99
CA GLY A 89 1.61 21.68 -3.52
C GLY A 89 1.14 23.12 -3.81
N LEU A 90 -0.15 23.46 -3.64
CA LEU A 90 -0.70 24.80 -3.92
C LEU A 90 -0.99 25.65 -2.67
N HIS A 91 -0.72 25.16 -1.46
CA HIS A 91 -0.90 25.92 -0.21
C HIS A 91 0.28 25.75 0.77
N GLY A 92 1.50 26.00 0.31
CA GLY A 92 2.53 26.56 1.20
C GLY A 92 2.27 28.07 1.36
N PRO A 93 2.36 28.66 2.57
CA PRO A 93 2.06 30.07 2.76
C PRO A 93 3.02 30.92 1.93
N VAL A 94 2.46 31.84 1.14
CA VAL A 94 3.15 33.08 0.79
C VAL A 94 3.26 33.86 2.09
N GLU A 95 4.30 33.59 2.88
CA GLU A 95 4.69 34.49 3.95
C GLU A 95 5.69 35.49 3.38
N GLU A 96 5.25 36.74 3.35
CA GLU A 96 5.96 37.92 2.92
C GLU A 96 7.30 38.08 3.68
N ARG A 97 8.43 38.14 2.96
CA ARG A 97 9.55 39.11 3.13
C ARG A 97 10.68 38.85 2.14
#